data_AF-A0A1V5RXI2-F1
#
_entry.id   AF-A0A1V5RXI2-F1
#
_cell.length_a   1.000
_cell.length_b   1.000
_cell.length_c   1.000
_cell.angle_alpha   90.00
_cell.angle_beta   90.00
_cell.angle_gamma   90.00
#
_symmetry.space_group_name_H-M   'P 1'
#
loop_
_entity.id
_entity.type
_entity.pdbx_description
1 polymer ?
#
loop_
_entity_poly.entity_id
_entity_poly.type
_entity_poly.pdbx_seq_one_letter_code
_entity_poly.pdbx_strand_id
1 'polypeptide(L)'
;MAQSEHIFRSEQFAGRQFGRSDALVILAVATLIYGGARLAMQAPVVVEGRDISLAPTALPIYALFSVGRMLAAYALSFLFTLVYGYIAAYNRRAEAVLMPLLDVLQSVPILSFLPMVLLSLSAILPETIAVELASVVLIFTSQAWNMTFAWYQSLTTIPVELREASGIFRFNRWLRLKTLELPFGANSLIWNSMMSWAGGWFFLMAAEIFTVGQRDFRLPGLGAYLSEAAAQGDRRAILLGIGMLVLVIVMLDQFVWRPLIAWSERFKLEMVESDNPPTSWFLDQLRGSRLVERGLARFWRPLVERVDQWFIRRLAPLGLAQMGEGQPGLPAYALLIAVAAGVLYGAYRAAAMLLQVPLVEWGWIGVGLLATLLRVIAALVITLAWTIPVGVAIGTNERLARWLQPVVQVAASVPATALFPVVLLALLAAPGGLAVAALLLMLMGTQWYVLFNVIAGAAAIPQDLKYTAALLGLGRWERWRTLILPALFPFIVTGAITATGGAWNASIVAEHISYAGESYYTIGLGSLIARATADGNYPLLLAATLSMVLAVAALNRVFWRRLYRLAEDRFRME
;
A
#
# COMPACT_ATOMS: atom_id res chain seq x y z
N MET A 1 -38.41 -1.44 -24.71
CA MET A 1 -37.10 -0.75 -24.75
C MET A 1 -37.21 0.48 -23.87
N ALA A 2 -36.88 0.35 -22.58
CA ALA A 2 -36.82 1.48 -21.65
C ALA A 2 -35.36 1.61 -21.23
N GLN A 3 -34.72 2.72 -21.60
CA GLN A 3 -33.40 3.10 -21.11
C GLN A 3 -33.58 3.53 -19.65
N SER A 4 -33.18 2.67 -18.71
CA SER A 4 -32.98 3.06 -17.32
C SER A 4 -31.73 3.94 -17.26
N GLU A 5 -31.91 5.26 -17.23
CA GLU A 5 -30.86 6.15 -16.76
C GLU A 5 -30.58 5.82 -15.29
N HIS A 6 -29.43 5.20 -15.04
CA HIS A 6 -28.95 4.94 -13.69
C HIS A 6 -28.61 6.28 -13.02
N ILE A 7 -29.52 6.77 -12.17
CA ILE A 7 -29.43 8.04 -11.41
C ILE A 7 -28.34 7.96 -10.30
N PHE A 8 -27.90 6.75 -9.93
CA PHE A 8 -26.80 6.54 -8.99
C PHE A 8 -25.66 5.75 -9.65
N ARG A 9 -24.58 6.44 -10.03
CA ARG A 9 -23.27 5.83 -10.26
C ARG A 9 -22.44 5.98 -8.98
N SER A 10 -22.50 4.99 -8.10
CA SER A 10 -21.50 4.88 -7.04
C SER A 10 -20.22 4.36 -7.68
N GLU A 11 -19.31 5.24 -8.09
CA GLU A 11 -18.02 4.81 -8.63
C GLU A 11 -17.12 4.23 -7.52
N GLN A 12 -17.47 3.05 -7.01
CA GLN A 12 -16.54 2.19 -6.28
C GLN A 12 -15.82 1.32 -7.31
N PHE A 13 -14.55 1.67 -7.55
CA PHE A 13 -13.64 0.96 -8.46
C PHE A 13 -14.16 0.79 -9.90
N ALA A 14 -14.61 1.90 -10.50
CA ALA A 14 -14.71 2.01 -11.95
C ALA A 14 -13.29 2.06 -12.56
N GLY A 15 -12.59 0.91 -12.58
CA GLY A 15 -11.39 0.75 -13.39
C GLY A 15 -11.75 1.05 -14.84
N ARG A 16 -11.32 2.20 -15.37
CA ARG A 16 -11.58 2.60 -16.76
C ARG A 16 -10.97 1.55 -17.70
N GLN A 17 -11.51 1.45 -18.93
CA GLN A 17 -10.92 0.54 -19.93
C GLN A 17 -9.48 0.95 -20.19
N PHE A 18 -8.57 -0.03 -20.33
CA PHE A 18 -7.19 0.24 -20.74
C PHE A 18 -7.23 1.11 -22.00
N GLY A 19 -6.90 2.37 -21.81
CA GLY A 19 -7.03 3.40 -22.79
C GLY A 19 -5.66 3.76 -23.36
N ARG A 20 -5.67 4.78 -24.22
CA ARG A 20 -4.42 5.41 -24.67
C ARG A 20 -3.61 5.97 -23.50
N SER A 21 -4.28 6.32 -22.39
CA SER A 21 -3.66 6.76 -21.13
C SER A 21 -2.77 5.70 -20.50
N ASP A 22 -3.21 4.45 -20.38
CA ASP A 22 -2.44 3.38 -19.74
C ASP A 22 -1.19 3.02 -20.55
N ALA A 23 -1.31 3.00 -21.87
CA ALA A 23 -0.17 2.80 -22.76
C ALA A 23 0.88 3.91 -22.59
N LEU A 24 0.45 5.17 -22.51
CA LEU A 24 1.35 6.30 -22.25
C LEU A 24 2.04 6.19 -20.89
N VAL A 25 1.32 5.74 -19.86
CA VAL A 25 1.92 5.54 -18.53
C VAL A 25 2.95 4.42 -18.54
N ILE A 26 2.65 3.28 -19.17
CA ILE A 26 3.62 2.18 -19.29
C ILE A 26 4.88 2.64 -20.04
N LEU A 27 4.72 3.42 -21.11
CA LEU A 27 5.85 4.02 -21.83
C LEU A 27 6.64 5.00 -20.96
N ALA A 28 5.97 5.78 -20.11
CA ALA A 28 6.61 6.67 -19.15
C ALA A 28 7.39 5.90 -18.08
N VAL A 29 6.81 4.81 -17.53
CA VAL A 29 7.51 3.93 -16.58
C VAL A 29 8.73 3.28 -17.24
N ALA A 30 8.59 2.76 -18.45
CA ALA A 30 9.71 2.19 -19.21
C ALA A 30 10.82 3.24 -19.46
N THR A 31 10.44 4.48 -19.77
CA THR A 31 11.35 5.63 -19.92
C THR A 31 12.10 5.95 -18.64
N LEU A 32 11.39 5.97 -17.50
CA LEU A 32 11.97 6.23 -16.19
C LEU A 32 12.98 5.14 -15.84
N ILE A 33 12.60 3.86 -15.95
CA ILE A 33 13.49 2.72 -15.69
C ILE A 33 14.73 2.79 -16.60
N TYR A 34 14.55 3.10 -17.89
CA TYR A 34 15.65 3.32 -18.83
C TYR A 34 16.61 4.44 -18.37
N GLY A 35 16.06 5.59 -17.95
CA GLY A 35 16.83 6.72 -17.47
C GLY A 35 17.72 6.35 -16.28
N GLY A 36 17.18 5.58 -15.34
CA GLY A 36 17.95 5.03 -14.23
C GLY A 36 19.05 4.09 -14.65
N ALA A 37 18.72 3.12 -15.52
CA ALA A 37 19.69 2.17 -16.06
C ALA A 37 20.87 2.90 -16.76
N ARG A 38 20.60 3.99 -17.49
CA ARG A 38 21.64 4.78 -18.15
C ARG A 38 22.56 5.49 -17.17
N LEU A 39 21.99 6.13 -16.14
CA LEU A 39 22.76 6.81 -15.09
C LEU A 39 23.61 5.80 -14.30
N ALA A 40 23.10 4.57 -14.14
CA ALA A 40 23.81 3.45 -13.53
C ALA A 40 25.14 3.13 -14.20
N MET A 41 25.11 3.02 -15.53
CA MET A 41 26.25 2.64 -16.34
C MET A 41 27.38 3.69 -16.34
N GLN A 42 27.11 4.91 -15.86
CA GLN A 42 28.04 6.04 -15.91
C GLN A 42 28.68 6.39 -14.55
N ALA A 43 28.30 5.72 -13.47
CA ALA A 43 28.75 6.03 -12.11
C ALA A 43 29.93 5.14 -11.65
N PRO A 44 30.80 5.59 -10.72
CA PRO A 44 32.03 4.89 -10.29
C PRO A 44 31.81 3.49 -9.67
N VAL A 45 32.84 2.64 -9.69
CA VAL A 45 32.68 1.17 -9.76
C VAL A 45 32.55 0.44 -8.41
N VAL A 46 33.06 0.97 -7.29
CA VAL A 46 33.06 0.24 -6.00
C VAL A 46 32.82 1.20 -4.84
N VAL A 47 31.86 0.85 -3.98
CA VAL A 47 31.61 1.49 -2.68
C VAL A 47 31.39 0.36 -1.69
N GLU A 48 32.24 0.29 -0.67
CA GLU A 48 32.08 -0.65 0.45
C GLU A 48 31.06 -0.08 1.44
N GLY A 49 30.05 -0.89 1.75
CA GLY A 49 29.02 -0.55 2.73
C GLY A 49 29.58 -0.44 4.14
N ARG A 50 28.94 0.35 5.01
CA ARG A 50 29.32 0.43 6.43
C ARG A 50 29.04 -0.89 7.16
N ASP A 51 29.92 -1.26 8.09
CA ASP A 51 29.71 -2.40 8.98
C ASP A 51 28.50 -2.19 9.90
N ILE A 52 27.62 -3.20 9.96
CA ILE A 52 26.44 -3.20 10.84
C ILE A 52 26.78 -4.00 12.10
N SER A 53 26.65 -3.35 13.27
CA SER A 53 26.95 -4.00 14.55
C SER A 53 25.78 -4.86 15.01
N LEU A 54 26.02 -6.14 15.29
CA LEU A 54 25.03 -7.05 15.89
C LEU A 54 24.97 -6.97 17.43
N ALA A 55 25.56 -5.93 18.03
CA ALA A 55 25.50 -5.74 19.47
C ALA A 55 24.07 -5.41 19.93
N PRO A 56 23.53 -6.04 21.00
CA PRO A 56 22.19 -5.74 21.51
C PRO A 56 21.98 -4.27 21.89
N THR A 57 23.05 -3.57 22.29
CA THR A 57 23.03 -2.14 22.62
C THR A 57 22.79 -1.23 21.41
N ALA A 58 22.98 -1.73 20.19
CA ALA A 58 22.71 -0.99 18.96
C ALA A 58 21.22 -0.99 18.56
N LEU A 59 20.43 -1.95 19.07
CA LEU A 59 19.01 -2.10 18.71
C LEU A 59 18.15 -0.84 18.96
N PRO A 60 18.27 -0.13 20.10
CA PRO A 60 17.47 1.07 20.33
C PRO A 60 17.75 2.20 19.32
N ILE A 61 19.01 2.42 18.97
CA ILE A 61 19.38 3.47 18.01
C ILE A 61 19.00 3.08 16.58
N TYR A 62 19.16 1.80 16.22
CA TYR A 62 18.71 1.26 14.94
C TYR A 62 17.19 1.34 14.79
N ALA A 63 16.43 1.06 15.87
CA ALA A 63 14.99 1.28 15.89
C ALA A 63 14.61 2.74 15.64
N LEU A 64 15.32 3.68 16.27
CA LEU A 64 15.08 5.10 16.06
C LEU A 64 15.33 5.52 14.60
N PHE A 65 16.40 5.03 13.97
CA PHE A 65 16.68 5.34 12.57
C PHE A 65 15.61 4.78 11.63
N SER A 66 15.23 3.50 11.80
CA SER A 66 14.19 2.89 10.97
C SER A 66 12.84 3.57 11.15
N VAL A 67 12.42 3.85 12.39
CA VAL A 67 11.18 4.59 12.68
C VAL A 67 11.24 6.00 12.10
N GLY A 68 12.39 6.67 12.19
CA GLY A 68 12.61 8.00 11.62
C GLY A 68 12.42 8.02 10.10
N ARG A 69 13.03 7.07 9.37
CA ARG A 69 12.85 6.91 7.92
C ARG A 69 11.40 6.61 7.56
N MET A 70 10.77 5.71 8.30
CA MET A 70 9.37 5.36 8.09
C MET A 70 8.42 6.53 8.34
N LEU A 71 8.69 7.34 9.35
CA LEU A 71 7.92 8.55 9.64
C LEU A 71 8.10 9.60 8.55
N ALA A 72 9.33 9.81 8.07
CA ALA A 72 9.61 10.73 6.97
C ALA A 72 8.90 10.29 5.68
N ALA A 73 9.01 9.01 5.33
CA ALA A 73 8.28 8.42 4.21
C ALA A 73 6.76 8.57 4.38
N TYR A 74 6.23 8.28 5.58
CA TYR A 74 4.80 8.38 5.84
C TYR A 74 4.29 9.81 5.73
N ALA A 75 5.04 10.80 6.22
CA ALA A 75 4.68 12.21 6.07
C ALA A 75 4.60 12.62 4.59
N LEU A 76 5.55 12.17 3.77
CA LEU A 76 5.53 12.37 2.32
C LEU A 76 4.35 11.65 1.67
N SER A 77 4.09 10.39 2.04
CA SER A 77 2.97 9.59 1.53
C SER A 77 1.63 10.20 1.91
N PHE A 78 1.49 10.71 3.13
CA PHE A 78 0.25 11.34 3.61
C PHE A 78 -0.02 12.65 2.89
N LEU A 79 1.01 13.50 2.71
CA LEU A 79 0.88 14.72 1.92
C LEU A 79 0.54 14.41 0.46
N PHE A 80 1.24 13.43 -0.14
CA PHE A 80 0.95 12.96 -1.49
C PHE A 80 -0.49 12.48 -1.60
N THR A 81 -0.96 11.64 -0.68
CA THR A 81 -2.34 11.16 -0.66
C THR A 81 -3.34 12.31 -0.61
N LEU A 82 -3.19 13.24 0.34
CA LEU A 82 -4.13 14.34 0.51
C LEU A 82 -4.23 15.20 -0.75
N VAL A 83 -3.09 15.53 -1.37
CA VAL A 83 -3.04 16.38 -2.57
C VAL A 83 -3.49 15.62 -3.82
N TYR A 84 -2.89 14.46 -4.07
CA TYR A 84 -3.13 13.66 -5.27
C TYR A 84 -4.58 13.17 -5.34
N GLY A 85 -5.06 12.56 -4.25
CA GLY A 85 -6.44 12.06 -4.17
C GLY A 85 -7.48 13.18 -4.23
N TYR A 86 -7.20 14.35 -3.65
CA TYR A 86 -8.10 15.51 -3.74
C TYR A 86 -8.21 16.05 -5.17
N ILE A 87 -7.08 16.20 -5.87
CA ILE A 87 -7.09 16.64 -7.27
C ILE A 87 -7.80 15.61 -8.16
N ALA A 88 -7.55 14.32 -7.95
CA ALA A 88 -8.21 13.25 -8.69
C ALA A 88 -9.73 13.22 -8.44
N ALA A 89 -10.19 13.41 -7.19
CA ALA A 89 -11.61 13.35 -6.84
C ALA A 89 -12.45 14.50 -7.43
N TYR A 90 -11.88 15.70 -7.54
CA TYR A 90 -12.64 16.90 -7.92
C TYR A 90 -12.42 17.39 -9.36
N ASN A 91 -11.41 16.87 -10.08
CA ASN A 91 -11.14 17.29 -11.45
C ASN A 91 -11.19 16.09 -12.41
N ARG A 92 -12.26 16.04 -13.23
CA ARG A 92 -12.49 14.97 -14.22
C ARG A 92 -11.34 14.73 -15.20
N ARG A 93 -10.63 15.79 -15.61
CA ARG A 93 -9.47 15.67 -16.51
C ARG A 93 -8.27 15.08 -15.77
N ALA A 94 -8.06 15.48 -14.52
CA ALA A 94 -7.00 14.95 -13.69
C ALA A 94 -7.28 13.49 -13.31
N GLU A 95 -8.50 13.17 -12.89
CA GLU A 95 -8.97 11.80 -12.62
C GLU A 95 -8.63 10.84 -13.78
N ALA A 96 -8.86 11.30 -15.02
CA ALA A 96 -8.61 10.53 -16.24
C ALA A 96 -7.14 10.16 -16.47
N VAL A 97 -6.20 10.85 -15.84
CA VAL A 97 -4.76 10.63 -15.98
C VAL A 97 -4.17 10.06 -14.70
N LEU A 98 -4.51 10.66 -13.56
CA LEU A 98 -3.97 10.35 -12.24
C LEU A 98 -4.40 8.96 -11.75
N MET A 99 -5.64 8.53 -11.98
CA MET A 99 -6.07 7.20 -11.54
C MET A 99 -5.36 6.08 -12.32
N PRO A 100 -5.34 6.09 -13.68
CA PRO A 100 -4.52 5.15 -14.46
C PRO A 100 -3.03 5.17 -14.09
N LEU A 101 -2.48 6.35 -13.86
CA LEU A 101 -1.09 6.51 -13.45
C LEU A 101 -0.82 5.79 -12.13
N LEU A 102 -1.70 5.97 -11.15
CA LEU A 102 -1.56 5.35 -9.83
C LEU A 102 -1.74 3.83 -9.92
N ASP A 103 -2.67 3.34 -10.76
CA ASP A 103 -2.88 1.92 -11.01
C ASP A 103 -1.66 1.20 -11.63
N VAL A 104 -0.98 1.85 -12.57
CA VAL A 104 0.25 1.28 -13.16
C VAL A 104 1.40 1.37 -12.17
N LEU A 105 1.59 2.52 -11.52
CA LEU A 105 2.71 2.74 -10.59
C LEU A 105 2.66 1.80 -9.38
N GLN A 106 1.48 1.50 -8.83
CA GLN A 106 1.37 0.53 -7.74
C GLN A 106 1.76 -0.90 -8.13
N SER A 107 1.71 -1.21 -9.43
CA SER A 107 2.05 -2.53 -9.97
C SER A 107 3.55 -2.68 -10.25
N VAL A 108 4.33 -1.60 -10.15
CA VAL A 108 5.78 -1.63 -10.39
C VAL A 108 6.48 -2.20 -9.15
N PRO A 109 7.24 -3.31 -9.29
CA PRO A 109 8.08 -3.87 -8.24
C PRO A 109 8.98 -2.83 -7.58
N ILE A 110 8.87 -2.65 -6.27
CA ILE A 110 9.62 -1.65 -5.51
C ILE A 110 11.15 -1.79 -5.71
N LEU A 111 11.65 -3.03 -5.68
CA LEU A 111 13.07 -3.32 -5.90
C LEU A 111 13.56 -3.02 -7.32
N SER A 112 12.68 -3.02 -8.33
CA SER A 112 13.09 -2.86 -9.73
C SER A 112 13.52 -1.43 -10.09
N PHE A 113 12.94 -0.42 -9.45
CA PHE A 113 13.27 0.98 -9.71
C PHE A 113 14.18 1.59 -8.64
N LEU A 114 14.54 0.85 -7.58
CA LEU A 114 15.47 1.31 -6.55
C LEU A 114 16.82 1.74 -7.16
N PRO A 115 17.47 0.96 -8.06
CA PRO A 115 18.67 1.42 -8.73
C PRO A 115 18.46 2.76 -9.42
N MET A 116 17.35 2.91 -10.15
CA MET A 116 17.02 4.13 -10.88
C MET A 116 16.94 5.34 -9.94
N VAL A 117 16.21 5.22 -8.84
CA VAL A 117 16.03 6.31 -7.86
C VAL A 117 17.37 6.69 -7.23
N LEU A 118 18.10 5.71 -6.71
CA LEU A 118 19.39 5.94 -6.07
C LEU A 118 20.35 6.64 -7.01
N LEU A 119 20.50 6.13 -8.23
CA LEU A 119 21.48 6.61 -9.18
C LEU A 119 21.16 8.02 -9.69
N SER A 120 19.86 8.29 -9.87
CA SER A 120 19.37 9.63 -10.19
C SER A 120 19.69 10.62 -9.07
N LEU A 121 19.51 10.21 -7.81
CA LEU A 121 19.84 11.05 -6.66
C LEU A 121 21.36 11.22 -6.50
N SER A 122 22.15 10.17 -6.67
CA SER A 122 23.62 10.24 -6.56
C SER A 122 24.27 11.08 -7.65
N ALA A 123 23.57 11.31 -8.77
CA ALA A 123 24.06 12.19 -9.84
C ALA A 123 24.02 13.68 -9.46
N ILE A 124 23.18 14.06 -8.49
CA ILE A 124 22.95 15.47 -8.09
C ILE A 124 23.23 15.73 -6.60
N LEU A 125 23.26 14.70 -5.76
CA LEU A 125 23.43 14.78 -4.32
C LEU A 125 24.62 13.93 -3.85
N PRO A 126 25.22 14.27 -2.69
CA PRO A 126 26.18 13.40 -2.03
C PRO A 126 25.61 12.01 -1.78
N GLU A 127 26.41 10.98 -1.98
CA GLU A 127 26.00 9.58 -1.90
C GLU A 127 25.31 9.21 -0.58
N THR A 128 25.82 9.70 0.55
CA THR A 128 25.22 9.46 1.87
C THR A 128 23.78 9.97 1.96
N ILE A 129 23.49 11.13 1.36
CA ILE A 129 22.15 11.72 1.31
C ILE A 129 21.31 11.00 0.26
N ALA A 130 21.90 10.63 -0.88
CA ALA A 130 21.21 9.92 -1.94
C ALA A 130 20.69 8.55 -1.49
N VAL A 131 21.49 7.78 -0.72
CA VAL A 131 21.10 6.47 -0.18
C VAL A 131 19.98 6.62 0.85
N GLU A 132 20.07 7.59 1.76
CA GLU A 132 19.02 7.89 2.75
C GLU A 132 17.71 8.29 2.06
N LEU A 133 17.77 9.18 1.06
CA LEU A 133 16.59 9.58 0.29
C LEU A 133 16.03 8.45 -0.57
N ALA A 134 16.88 7.61 -1.16
CA ALA A 134 16.45 6.44 -1.92
C ALA A 134 15.70 5.44 -1.02
N SER A 135 16.19 5.21 0.19
CA SER A 135 15.53 4.42 1.23
C SER A 135 14.15 4.98 1.58
N VAL A 136 14.06 6.30 1.84
CA VAL A 136 12.80 6.99 2.12
C VAL A 136 11.83 6.90 0.95
N VAL A 137 12.30 7.08 -0.29
CA VAL A 137 11.48 6.94 -1.50
C VAL A 137 10.96 5.51 -1.64
N LEU A 138 11.80 4.51 -1.36
CA LEU A 138 11.42 3.10 -1.38
C LEU A 138 10.25 2.84 -0.42
N ILE A 139 10.40 3.27 0.83
CA ILE A 139 9.35 3.14 1.85
C ILE A 139 8.10 3.94 1.45
N PHE A 140 8.27 5.16 0.95
CA PHE A 140 7.17 6.02 0.49
C PHE A 140 6.28 5.32 -0.53
N THR A 141 6.88 4.63 -1.51
CA THR A 141 6.10 3.93 -2.53
C THR A 141 5.25 2.81 -1.94
N SER A 142 5.76 2.07 -0.95
CA SER A 142 4.97 1.04 -0.26
C SER A 142 3.81 1.61 0.57
N GLN A 143 3.92 2.86 1.02
CA GLN A 143 2.95 3.52 1.90
C GLN A 143 1.89 4.34 1.15
N ALA A 144 2.21 4.88 -0.02
CA ALA A 144 1.38 5.89 -0.68
C ALA A 144 0.11 5.33 -1.35
N TRP A 145 0.17 4.13 -1.94
CA TRP A 145 -0.88 3.66 -2.85
C TRP A 145 -2.23 3.45 -2.17
N ASN A 146 -2.28 2.58 -1.17
CA ASN A 146 -3.52 2.18 -0.49
C ASN A 146 -4.23 3.38 0.16
N MET A 147 -3.46 4.26 0.81
CA MET A 147 -3.96 5.46 1.45
C MET A 147 -4.54 6.45 0.43
N THR A 148 -3.91 6.59 -0.74
CA THR A 148 -4.39 7.50 -1.80
C THR A 148 -5.71 7.02 -2.40
N PHE A 149 -5.86 5.72 -2.65
CA PHE A 149 -7.13 5.16 -3.10
C PHE A 149 -8.24 5.34 -2.05
N ALA A 150 -7.93 5.06 -0.79
CA ALA A 150 -8.87 5.21 0.31
C ALA A 150 -9.34 6.65 0.48
N TRP A 151 -8.43 7.62 0.35
CA TRP A 151 -8.76 9.05 0.38
C TRP A 151 -9.63 9.47 -0.80
N TYR A 152 -9.22 9.11 -2.02
CA TYR A 152 -10.01 9.37 -3.23
C TYR A 152 -11.43 8.82 -3.10
N GLN A 153 -11.57 7.55 -2.67
CA GLN A 153 -12.87 6.91 -2.47
C GLN A 153 -13.69 7.62 -1.40
N SER A 154 -13.07 7.98 -0.28
CA SER A 154 -13.77 8.70 0.80
C SER A 154 -14.33 10.04 0.31
N LEU A 155 -13.61 10.75 -0.57
CA LEU A 155 -14.08 12.01 -1.14
C LEU A 155 -15.21 11.82 -2.16
N THR A 156 -15.15 10.78 -2.99
CA THR A 156 -16.16 10.54 -4.02
C THR A 156 -17.47 9.97 -3.44
N THR A 157 -17.42 9.30 -2.30
CA THR A 157 -18.59 8.72 -1.60
C THR A 157 -19.29 9.68 -0.64
N ILE A 158 -18.83 10.93 -0.50
CA ILE A 158 -19.52 11.93 0.34
C ILE A 158 -20.97 12.13 -0.18
N PRO A 159 -22.00 11.99 0.68
CA PRO A 159 -23.39 12.22 0.34
C PRO A 159 -23.63 13.61 -0.29
N VAL A 160 -24.55 13.69 -1.24
CA VAL A 160 -24.83 14.94 -1.98
C VAL A 160 -25.35 16.02 -1.02
N GLU A 161 -26.16 15.63 -0.04
CA GLU A 161 -26.80 16.50 0.96
C GLU A 161 -25.75 17.22 1.81
N LEU A 162 -24.69 16.53 2.21
CA LEU A 162 -23.58 17.15 2.96
C LEU A 162 -22.78 18.12 2.10
N ARG A 163 -22.62 17.82 0.80
CA ARG A 163 -21.96 18.72 -0.15
C ARG A 163 -22.80 19.97 -0.40
N GLU A 164 -24.10 19.84 -0.58
CA GLU A 164 -25.03 20.95 -0.74
C GLU A 164 -25.09 21.83 0.52
N ALA A 165 -25.18 21.22 1.70
CA ALA A 165 -25.11 21.93 2.97
C ALA A 165 -23.83 22.78 3.07
N SER A 166 -22.67 22.22 2.69
CA SER A 166 -21.41 22.98 2.68
C SER A 166 -21.44 24.21 1.75
N GLY A 167 -22.16 24.11 0.63
CA GLY A 167 -22.38 25.22 -0.30
C GLY A 167 -23.31 26.29 0.29
N ILE A 168 -24.40 25.88 0.94
CA ILE A 168 -25.34 26.77 1.64
C ILE A 168 -24.62 27.55 2.75
N PHE A 169 -23.78 26.87 3.54
CA PHE A 169 -22.94 27.51 4.56
C PHE A 169 -21.75 28.30 3.99
N ARG A 170 -21.62 28.39 2.66
CA ARG A 170 -20.57 29.12 1.93
C ARG A 170 -19.16 28.73 2.38
N PHE A 171 -18.93 27.45 2.64
CA PHE A 171 -17.60 26.96 2.97
C PHE A 171 -16.65 27.24 1.80
N ASN A 172 -15.44 27.73 2.10
CA ASN A 172 -14.36 27.72 1.11
C ASN A 172 -13.69 26.35 1.09
N ARG A 173 -12.72 26.15 0.19
CA ARG A 173 -12.03 24.85 0.03
C ARG A 173 -11.36 24.38 1.33
N TRP A 174 -10.77 25.27 2.11
CA TRP A 174 -10.14 24.92 3.39
C TRP A 174 -11.16 24.48 4.43
N LEU A 175 -12.23 25.25 4.60
CA LEU A 175 -13.26 24.97 5.60
C LEU A 175 -14.01 23.68 5.26
N ARG A 176 -14.28 23.44 3.98
CA ARG A 176 -14.85 22.18 3.48
C ARG A 176 -13.90 21.01 3.73
N LEU A 177 -12.61 21.15 3.41
CA LEU A 177 -11.60 20.12 3.66
C LEU A 177 -11.55 19.75 5.14
N LYS A 178 -11.48 20.76 6.02
CA LYS A 178 -11.32 20.56 7.46
C LYS A 178 -12.59 20.05 8.16
N THR A 179 -13.77 20.49 7.73
CA THR A 179 -15.03 20.29 8.47
C THR A 179 -15.88 19.16 7.91
N LEU A 180 -15.78 18.89 6.60
CA LEU A 180 -16.56 17.84 5.94
C LEU A 180 -15.65 16.69 5.49
N GLU A 181 -14.66 16.99 4.66
CA GLU A 181 -13.94 15.94 3.91
C GLU A 181 -12.97 15.14 4.77
N LEU A 182 -12.11 15.80 5.56
CA LEU A 182 -11.19 15.12 6.47
C LEU A 182 -11.94 14.33 7.55
N PRO A 183 -12.97 14.86 8.23
CA PRO A 183 -13.81 14.08 9.14
C PRO A 183 -14.43 12.85 8.49
N PHE A 184 -15.06 13.02 7.33
CA PHE A 184 -15.72 11.92 6.62
C PHE A 184 -14.74 10.81 6.23
N GLY A 185 -13.55 11.17 5.73
CA GLY A 185 -12.50 10.23 5.37
C GLY A 185 -11.60 9.78 6.52
N ALA A 186 -11.77 10.29 7.75
CA ALA A 186 -10.80 10.11 8.84
C ALA A 186 -10.60 8.64 9.21
N ASN A 187 -11.69 7.92 9.43
CA ASN A 187 -11.64 6.50 9.80
C ASN A 187 -10.95 5.68 8.70
N SER A 188 -11.33 5.90 7.44
CA SER A 188 -10.71 5.24 6.29
C SER A 188 -9.22 5.55 6.19
N LEU A 189 -8.83 6.82 6.31
CA LEU A 189 -7.43 7.25 6.27
C LEU A 189 -6.59 6.62 7.39
N ILE A 190 -7.11 6.54 8.63
CA ILE A 190 -6.39 5.98 9.77
C ILE A 190 -6.15 4.48 9.57
N TRP A 191 -7.17 3.72 9.19
CA TRP A 191 -7.02 2.30 8.89
C TRP A 191 -6.02 2.04 7.75
N ASN A 192 -6.15 2.80 6.66
CA ASN A 192 -5.25 2.64 5.52
C ASN A 192 -3.83 3.14 5.83
N SER A 193 -3.67 4.10 6.73
CA SER A 193 -2.36 4.51 7.26
C SER A 193 -1.67 3.38 8.02
N MET A 194 -2.41 2.68 8.89
CA MET A 194 -1.87 1.54 9.63
C MET A 194 -1.41 0.42 8.67
N MET A 195 -2.23 0.10 7.66
CA MET A 195 -1.86 -0.87 6.61
C MET A 195 -0.65 -0.41 5.78
N SER A 196 -0.56 0.89 5.47
CA SER A 196 0.59 1.47 4.78
C SER A 196 1.88 1.32 5.60
N TRP A 197 1.84 1.51 6.92
CA TRP A 197 2.99 1.24 7.79
C TRP A 197 3.41 -0.23 7.74
N ALA A 198 2.46 -1.18 7.74
CA ALA A 198 2.75 -2.60 7.53
C ALA A 198 3.49 -2.85 6.20
N GLY A 199 3.08 -2.17 5.12
CA GLY A 199 3.79 -2.17 3.83
C GLY A 199 5.22 -1.63 3.93
N GLY A 200 5.43 -0.54 4.67
CA GLY A 200 6.77 0.02 4.91
C GLY A 200 7.69 -0.92 5.68
N TRP A 201 7.17 -1.60 6.71
CA TRP A 201 7.93 -2.61 7.42
C TRP A 201 8.33 -3.79 6.55
N PHE A 202 7.45 -4.18 5.60
CA PHE A 202 7.71 -5.28 4.68
C PHE A 202 9.01 -5.03 3.89
N PHE A 203 9.22 -3.80 3.42
CA PHE A 203 10.37 -3.39 2.61
C PHE A 203 11.54 -2.82 3.44
N LEU A 204 11.45 -2.80 4.76
CA LEU A 204 12.47 -2.15 5.60
C LEU A 204 13.88 -2.74 5.41
N MET A 205 14.00 -4.08 5.35
CA MET A 205 15.30 -4.72 5.11
C MET A 205 15.89 -4.32 3.76
N ALA A 206 15.07 -4.34 2.71
CA ALA A 206 15.45 -3.92 1.35
C ALA A 206 15.73 -2.41 1.22
N ALA A 207 15.13 -1.59 2.09
CA ALA A 207 15.36 -0.15 2.12
C ALA A 207 16.67 0.22 2.83
N GLU A 208 17.16 -0.63 3.73
CA GLU A 208 18.35 -0.36 4.54
C GLU A 208 19.59 -1.13 4.09
N ILE A 209 19.42 -2.30 3.47
CA ILE A 209 20.50 -3.05 2.81
C ILE A 209 20.06 -3.43 1.41
N PHE A 210 20.84 -3.02 0.42
CA PHE A 210 20.61 -3.41 -0.97
C PHE A 210 21.90 -3.32 -1.79
N THR A 211 21.99 -4.17 -2.81
CA THR A 211 23.13 -4.21 -3.73
C THR A 211 22.69 -3.82 -5.14
N VAL A 212 23.54 -3.05 -5.83
CA VAL A 212 23.32 -2.68 -7.23
C VAL A 212 24.61 -2.90 -7.99
N GLY A 213 24.69 -4.00 -8.74
CA GLY A 213 25.93 -4.44 -9.37
C GLY A 213 27.02 -4.70 -8.31
N GLN A 214 28.14 -3.99 -8.40
CA GLN A 214 29.28 -4.13 -7.48
C GLN A 214 29.22 -3.17 -6.27
N ARG A 215 28.12 -2.45 -6.08
CA ARG A 215 27.95 -1.50 -4.97
C ARG A 215 27.09 -2.10 -3.86
N ASP A 216 27.58 -2.07 -2.63
CA ASP A 216 26.87 -2.52 -1.44
C ASP A 216 26.48 -1.32 -0.58
N PHE A 217 25.18 -1.07 -0.46
CA PHE A 217 24.65 0.05 0.30
C PHE A 217 24.05 -0.45 1.60
N ARG A 218 24.57 0.07 2.73
CA ARG A 218 24.15 -0.31 4.07
C ARG A 218 23.87 0.93 4.91
N LEU A 219 22.64 1.06 5.39
CA LEU A 219 22.19 2.09 6.31
C LEU A 219 21.97 1.49 7.71
N PRO A 220 22.39 2.18 8.79
CA PRO A 220 22.12 1.69 10.13
C PRO A 220 20.62 1.72 10.42
N GLY A 221 20.07 0.58 10.84
CA GLY A 221 18.65 0.41 11.11
C GLY A 221 18.29 -1.04 11.48
N LEU A 222 17.05 -1.26 11.91
CA LEU A 222 16.53 -2.57 12.33
C LEU A 222 16.47 -3.57 11.16
N GLY A 223 16.13 -3.11 9.96
CA GLY A 223 16.12 -3.93 8.76
C GLY A 223 17.54 -4.38 8.40
N ALA A 224 18.50 -3.47 8.45
CA ALA A 224 19.90 -3.81 8.24
C ALA A 224 20.44 -4.79 9.29
N TYR A 225 20.11 -4.57 10.57
CA TYR A 225 20.47 -5.49 11.65
C TYR A 225 19.89 -6.90 11.44
N LEU A 226 18.61 -7.00 11.05
CA LEU A 226 17.95 -8.29 10.77
C LEU A 226 18.55 -8.99 9.55
N SER A 227 18.84 -8.24 8.49
CA SER A 227 19.45 -8.76 7.27
C SER A 227 20.88 -9.24 7.52
N GLU A 228 21.69 -8.50 8.27
CA GLU A 228 23.05 -8.89 8.64
C GLU A 228 23.04 -10.10 9.58
N ALA A 229 22.14 -10.13 10.57
CA ALA A 229 21.98 -11.28 11.46
C ALA A 229 21.57 -12.56 10.70
N ALA A 230 20.71 -12.42 9.68
CA ALA A 230 20.33 -13.51 8.79
C ALA A 230 21.50 -13.96 7.90
N ALA A 231 22.28 -13.01 7.36
CA ALA A 231 23.46 -13.29 6.55
C ALA A 231 24.54 -14.03 7.34
N GLN A 232 24.74 -13.70 8.62
CA GLN A 232 25.68 -14.40 9.52
C GLN A 232 25.10 -15.68 10.14
N GLY A 233 23.80 -15.92 10.00
CA GLY A 233 23.10 -17.05 10.64
C GLY A 233 23.03 -16.95 12.17
N ASP A 234 23.21 -15.76 12.76
CA ASP A 234 23.14 -15.54 14.21
C ASP A 234 21.68 -15.53 14.69
N ARG A 235 21.24 -16.69 15.18
CA ARG A 235 19.88 -16.88 15.72
C ARG A 235 19.56 -15.96 16.89
N ARG A 236 20.54 -15.64 17.75
CA ARG A 236 20.31 -14.76 18.91
C ARG A 236 20.09 -13.33 18.44
N ALA A 237 20.93 -12.85 17.52
CA ALA A 237 20.75 -11.54 16.92
C ALA A 237 19.39 -11.45 16.21
N ILE A 238 19.01 -12.43 15.39
CA ILE A 238 17.69 -12.48 14.72
C ILE A 238 16.54 -12.34 15.74
N LEU A 239 16.55 -13.14 16.82
CA LEU A 239 15.49 -13.08 17.85
C LEU A 239 15.43 -11.73 18.56
N LEU A 240 16.58 -11.13 18.88
CA LEU A 240 16.64 -9.81 19.50
C LEU A 240 16.14 -8.70 18.56
N GLY A 241 16.51 -8.78 17.27
CA GLY A 241 16.03 -7.85 16.24
C GLY A 241 14.52 -7.93 16.04
N ILE A 242 13.96 -9.15 15.97
CA ILE A 242 12.52 -9.38 15.86
C ILE A 242 11.82 -8.88 17.14
N GLY A 243 12.38 -9.17 18.32
CA GLY A 243 11.84 -8.69 19.59
C GLY A 243 11.77 -7.16 19.66
N MET A 244 12.83 -6.47 19.22
CA MET A 244 12.84 -5.02 19.14
C MET A 244 11.83 -4.47 18.13
N LEU A 245 11.71 -5.10 16.96
CA LEU A 245 10.73 -4.72 15.94
C LEU A 245 9.29 -4.87 16.46
N VAL A 246 8.97 -6.01 17.10
CA VAL A 246 7.67 -6.24 17.74
C VAL A 246 7.40 -5.20 18.83
N LEU A 247 8.40 -4.88 19.66
CA LEU A 247 8.28 -3.82 20.67
C LEU A 247 7.92 -2.48 20.04
N VAL A 248 8.61 -2.07 18.98
CA VAL A 248 8.33 -0.81 18.25
C VAL A 248 6.90 -0.82 17.70
N ILE A 249 6.47 -1.92 17.10
CA ILE A 249 5.12 -2.05 16.54
C ILE A 249 4.05 -1.95 17.63
N VAL A 250 4.23 -2.64 18.76
CA VAL A 250 3.32 -2.56 19.91
C VAL A 250 3.29 -1.13 20.46
N MET A 251 4.43 -0.46 20.56
CA MET A 251 4.47 0.95 20.98
C MET A 251 3.68 1.84 20.01
N LEU A 252 3.85 1.69 18.71
CA LEU A 252 3.08 2.47 17.72
C LEU A 252 1.59 2.17 17.79
N ASP A 253 1.19 0.90 17.97
CA ASP A 253 -0.21 0.51 18.17
C ASP A 253 -0.82 1.19 19.40
N GLN A 254 -0.15 1.12 20.55
CA GLN A 254 -0.66 1.66 21.81
C GLN A 254 -0.68 3.19 21.85
N PHE A 255 0.38 3.85 21.35
CA PHE A 255 0.57 5.29 21.49
C PHE A 255 0.09 6.11 20.29
N VAL A 256 -0.08 5.50 19.11
CA VAL A 256 -0.47 6.19 17.88
C VAL A 256 -1.79 5.64 17.34
N TRP A 257 -1.85 4.36 16.97
CA TRP A 257 -2.99 3.83 16.22
C TRP A 257 -4.27 3.69 17.05
N ARG A 258 -4.23 3.03 18.22
CA ARG A 258 -5.41 2.90 19.10
C ARG A 258 -6.03 4.23 19.50
N PRO A 259 -5.26 5.25 19.92
CA PRO A 259 -5.80 6.58 20.19
C PRO A 259 -6.48 7.22 18.96
N LEU A 260 -5.88 7.10 17.77
CA LEU A 260 -6.44 7.65 16.54
C LEU A 260 -7.75 6.96 16.14
N ILE A 261 -7.81 5.62 16.25
CA ILE A 261 -9.02 4.84 15.97
C ILE A 261 -10.14 5.25 16.92
N ALA A 262 -9.89 5.26 18.23
CA ALA A 262 -10.86 5.69 19.24
C ALA A 262 -11.32 7.15 19.04
N TRP A 263 -10.43 8.02 18.59
CA TRP A 263 -10.77 9.41 18.24
C TRP A 263 -11.62 9.51 16.99
N SER A 264 -11.40 8.64 15.99
CA SER A 264 -12.10 8.68 14.71
C SER A 264 -13.56 8.23 14.78
N GLU A 265 -13.94 7.50 15.83
CA GLU A 265 -15.30 6.98 16.03
C GLU A 265 -16.37 8.08 15.96
N ARG A 266 -16.05 9.28 16.45
CA ARG A 266 -16.94 10.45 16.44
C ARG A 266 -17.35 10.94 15.05
N PHE A 267 -16.71 10.44 14.00
CA PHE A 267 -16.97 10.82 12.62
C PHE A 267 -17.75 9.76 11.83
N LYS A 268 -18.06 8.61 12.44
CA LYS A 268 -18.90 7.62 11.79
C LYS A 268 -20.33 8.13 11.65
N LEU A 269 -20.86 8.03 10.43
CA LEU A 269 -22.25 8.35 10.10
C LEU A 269 -23.09 7.09 10.29
N GLU A 270 -23.34 6.73 11.54
CA GLU A 270 -24.22 5.61 11.91
C GLU A 270 -25.46 6.18 12.62
N MET A 271 -26.66 5.72 12.25
CA MET A 271 -27.91 6.16 12.89
C MET A 271 -28.15 5.50 14.26
N VAL A 272 -27.37 4.47 14.58
CA VAL A 272 -27.43 3.72 15.85
C VAL A 272 -26.02 3.68 16.44
N GLU A 273 -25.89 4.09 17.69
CA GLU A 273 -24.62 4.09 18.41
C GLU A 273 -24.15 2.65 18.64
N SER A 274 -22.86 2.37 18.43
CA SER A 274 -22.34 1.01 18.58
C SER A 274 -22.29 0.58 20.05
N ASP A 275 -22.74 -0.64 20.36
CA ASP A 275 -22.79 -1.16 21.74
C ASP A 275 -21.41 -1.29 22.41
N ASN A 276 -20.32 -1.29 21.64
CA ASN A 276 -18.94 -1.38 22.13
C ASN A 276 -18.00 -0.48 21.31
N PRO A 277 -17.93 0.82 21.57
CA PRO A 277 -17.03 1.71 20.84
C PRO A 277 -15.56 1.39 21.14
N PRO A 278 -14.64 1.59 20.18
CA PRO A 278 -13.20 1.40 20.40
C PRO A 278 -12.67 2.35 21.49
N THR A 279 -11.96 1.82 22.48
CA THR A 279 -11.40 2.58 23.60
C THR A 279 -9.86 2.60 23.56
N SER A 280 -9.25 3.62 24.18
CA SER A 280 -7.79 3.75 24.28
C SER A 280 -7.40 4.38 25.61
N TRP A 281 -6.72 3.59 26.45
CA TRP A 281 -6.20 4.05 27.74
C TRP A 281 -5.31 5.29 27.60
N PHE A 282 -4.48 5.35 26.56
CA PHE A 282 -3.57 6.46 26.35
C PHE A 282 -4.32 7.73 25.96
N LEU A 283 -5.35 7.62 25.10
CA LEU A 283 -6.20 8.75 24.76
C LEU A 283 -6.95 9.28 25.99
N ASP A 284 -7.46 8.40 26.85
CA ASP A 284 -8.17 8.78 28.07
C ASP A 284 -7.24 9.52 29.03
N GLN A 285 -6.00 9.03 29.19
CA GLN A 285 -4.96 9.72 29.97
C GLN A 285 -4.58 11.09 29.37
N LEU A 286 -4.49 11.20 28.05
CA LEU A 286 -4.23 12.48 27.37
C LEU A 286 -5.37 13.48 27.59
N ARG A 287 -6.63 13.04 27.51
CA ARG A 287 -7.82 13.87 27.75
C ARG A 287 -7.92 14.34 29.20
N GLY A 288 -7.51 13.51 30.16
CA GLY A 288 -7.47 13.85 31.59
C GLY A 288 -6.29 14.74 32.00
N SER A 289 -5.29 14.94 31.13
CA SER A 289 -4.08 15.67 31.48
C SER A 289 -4.24 17.20 31.36
N ARG A 290 -4.18 17.88 32.51
CA ARG A 290 -4.18 19.36 32.57
C ARG A 290 -3.00 20.01 31.83
N LEU A 291 -1.87 19.32 31.72
CA LEU A 291 -0.71 19.82 30.96
C LEU A 291 -0.99 19.81 29.46
N VAL A 292 -1.60 18.73 28.96
CA VAL A 292 -2.01 18.61 27.56
C VAL A 292 -3.09 19.64 27.24
N GLU A 293 -4.10 19.80 28.10
CA GLU A 293 -5.15 20.81 27.94
C GLU A 293 -4.57 22.24 27.89
N ARG A 294 -3.68 22.59 28.84
CA ARG A 294 -2.99 23.90 28.84
C ARG A 294 -2.14 24.10 27.59
N GLY A 295 -1.41 23.07 27.15
CA GLY A 295 -0.60 23.13 25.93
C GLY A 295 -1.47 23.35 24.69
N LEU A 296 -2.56 22.59 24.57
CA LEU A 296 -3.54 22.74 23.49
C LEU A 296 -4.18 24.12 23.49
N ALA A 297 -4.59 24.63 24.65
CA ALA A 297 -5.22 25.95 24.75
C ALA A 297 -4.24 27.10 24.49
N ARG A 298 -2.99 27.00 24.97
CA ARG A 298 -2.00 28.09 24.88
C ARG A 298 -1.28 28.15 23.53
N PHE A 299 -1.00 27.00 22.92
CA PHE A 299 -0.18 26.93 21.71
C PHE A 299 -0.96 26.42 20.50
N TRP A 300 -1.70 25.32 20.65
CA TRP A 300 -2.33 24.65 19.51
C TRP A 300 -3.56 25.40 18.97
N ARG A 301 -4.52 25.77 19.84
CA ARG A 301 -5.73 26.49 19.42
C ARG A 301 -5.41 27.82 18.73
N PRO A 302 -4.54 28.70 19.27
CA PRO A 302 -4.21 29.95 18.60
C PRO A 302 -3.49 29.74 17.27
N LEU A 303 -2.65 28.70 17.16
CA LEU A 303 -1.98 28.36 15.90
C LEU A 303 -2.99 27.92 14.84
N VAL A 304 -3.90 27.01 15.20
CA VAL A 304 -4.95 26.51 14.31
C VAL A 304 -5.88 27.66 13.88
N GLU A 305 -6.28 28.54 14.80
CA GLU A 305 -7.09 29.72 14.50
C GLU A 305 -6.37 30.70 13.55
N ARG A 306 -5.07 30.93 13.73
CA ARG A 306 -4.29 31.78 12.80
C ARG A 306 -4.23 31.17 11.40
N VAL A 307 -3.99 29.86 11.30
CA VAL A 307 -3.95 29.14 10.02
C VAL A 307 -5.33 29.19 9.35
N ASP A 308 -6.40 28.93 10.12
CA ASP A 308 -7.77 29.02 9.63
C ASP A 308 -8.09 30.42 9.11
N GLN A 309 -7.79 31.46 9.88
CA GLN A 309 -8.01 32.85 9.45
C GLN A 309 -7.21 33.20 8.19
N TRP A 310 -5.97 32.71 8.08
CA TRP A 310 -5.13 32.94 6.90
C TRP A 310 -5.75 32.33 5.64
N PHE A 311 -6.19 31.07 5.70
CA PHE A 311 -6.85 30.41 4.57
C PHE A 311 -8.23 30.98 4.29
N ILE A 312 -9.01 31.33 5.32
CA ILE A 312 -10.34 31.92 5.18
C ILE A 312 -10.27 33.26 4.45
N ARG A 313 -9.27 34.09 4.75
CA ARG A 313 -9.07 35.38 4.06
C ARG A 313 -8.58 35.24 2.62
N ARG A 314 -7.86 34.17 2.29
CA ARG A 314 -7.24 33.97 0.96
C ARG A 314 -8.08 33.15 -0.01
N LEU A 315 -8.96 32.28 0.48
CA LEU A 315 -9.75 31.38 -0.35
C LEU A 315 -11.19 31.86 -0.46
N ALA A 316 -11.65 32.08 -1.69
CA ALA A 316 -13.03 32.46 -1.96
C ALA A 316 -14.02 31.33 -1.56
N PRO A 317 -15.23 31.68 -1.07
CA PRO A 317 -16.30 30.72 -0.81
C PRO A 317 -16.66 29.88 -2.04
N LEU A 318 -17.00 28.61 -1.84
CA LEU A 318 -17.52 27.73 -2.90
C LEU A 318 -18.96 28.15 -3.21
N GLY A 319 -19.09 29.16 -4.08
CA GLY A 319 -20.35 29.67 -4.59
C GLY A 319 -20.08 30.92 -5.41
N LEU A 320 -20.33 30.84 -6.73
CA LEU A 320 -20.23 31.89 -7.77
C LEU A 320 -19.01 31.87 -8.71
N ALA A 321 -18.02 31.00 -8.53
CA ALA A 321 -17.00 30.81 -9.56
C ALA A 321 -17.41 29.68 -10.51
N GLN A 322 -17.93 30.03 -11.69
CA GLN A 322 -17.84 29.15 -12.85
C GLN A 322 -16.38 28.72 -12.98
N MET A 323 -16.12 27.42 -12.84
CA MET A 323 -14.85 26.86 -13.27
C MET A 323 -14.81 26.98 -14.79
N GLY A 324 -14.42 28.16 -15.28
CA GLY A 324 -13.98 28.29 -16.66
C GLY A 324 -12.83 27.31 -16.84
N GLU A 325 -13.00 26.34 -17.73
CA GLU A 325 -11.91 25.52 -18.23
C GLU A 325 -10.95 26.47 -18.95
N GLY A 326 -10.06 27.12 -18.20
CA GLY A 326 -9.01 27.93 -18.77
C GLY A 326 -8.23 27.07 -19.74
N GLN A 327 -8.24 27.45 -21.02
CA GLN A 327 -7.42 26.77 -22.01
C GLN A 327 -5.96 26.82 -21.51
N PRO A 328 -5.24 25.68 -21.51
CA PRO A 328 -3.86 25.67 -21.05
C PRO A 328 -3.09 26.73 -21.84
N GLY A 329 -2.39 27.63 -21.16
CA GLY A 329 -1.56 28.62 -21.84
C GLY A 329 -0.46 27.96 -22.67
N LEU A 330 0.10 28.70 -23.63
CA LEU A 330 1.30 28.30 -24.40
C LEU A 330 2.39 27.57 -23.59
N PRO A 331 2.79 28.01 -22.37
CA PRO A 331 3.79 27.27 -21.58
C PRO A 331 3.30 25.91 -21.09
N ALA A 332 2.01 25.72 -20.85
CA ALA A 332 1.45 24.42 -20.46
C ALA A 332 1.46 23.45 -21.65
N TYR A 333 1.17 23.93 -22.87
CA TYR A 333 1.33 23.12 -24.08
C TYR A 333 2.80 22.78 -24.36
N ALA A 334 3.72 23.73 -24.20
CA ALA A 334 5.15 23.48 -24.36
C ALA A 334 5.67 22.43 -23.35
N LEU A 335 5.24 22.50 -22.09
CA LEU A 335 5.56 21.50 -21.07
C LEU A 335 4.99 20.12 -21.43
N LEU A 336 3.73 20.06 -21.88
CA LEU A 336 3.10 18.80 -22.31
C LEU A 336 3.85 18.18 -23.50
N ILE A 337 4.25 18.98 -24.49
CA ILE A 337 5.04 18.52 -25.64
C ILE A 337 6.41 18.03 -25.19
N ALA A 338 7.09 18.76 -24.29
CA ALA A 338 8.39 18.35 -23.75
C ALA A 338 8.30 17.01 -22.99
N VAL A 339 7.27 16.85 -22.14
CA VAL A 339 7.01 15.59 -21.43
C VAL A 339 6.71 14.46 -22.42
N ALA A 340 5.86 14.70 -23.43
CA ALA A 340 5.55 13.70 -24.44
C ALA A 340 6.78 13.29 -25.26
N ALA A 341 7.62 14.25 -25.66
CA ALA A 341 8.87 13.98 -26.36
C ALA A 341 9.85 13.18 -25.50
N GLY A 342 9.96 13.51 -24.20
CA GLY A 342 10.77 12.75 -23.24
C GLY A 342 10.32 11.30 -23.11
N VAL A 343 9.00 11.07 -22.99
CA VAL A 343 8.39 9.73 -22.93
C VAL A 343 8.63 8.95 -24.23
N LEU A 344 8.52 9.59 -25.39
CA LEU A 344 8.79 8.93 -26.67
C LEU A 344 10.26 8.55 -26.83
N TYR A 345 11.18 9.46 -26.46
CA TYR A 345 12.61 9.18 -26.49
C TYR A 345 12.99 8.04 -25.54
N GLY A 346 12.47 8.06 -24.31
CA GLY A 346 12.71 7.00 -23.34
C GLY A 346 12.10 5.67 -23.75
N ALA A 347 10.91 5.67 -24.37
CA ALA A 347 10.30 4.47 -24.94
C ALA A 347 11.17 3.87 -26.06
N TYR A 348 11.69 4.70 -26.96
CA TYR A 348 12.61 4.26 -28.01
C TYR A 348 13.87 3.61 -27.42
N ARG A 349 14.44 4.22 -26.37
CA ARG A 349 15.64 3.70 -25.71
C ARG A 349 15.36 2.44 -24.89
N ALA A 350 14.21 2.37 -24.22
CA ALA A 350 13.75 1.17 -23.54
C ALA A 350 13.56 0.02 -24.54
N ALA A 351 12.94 0.27 -25.69
CA ALA A 351 12.82 -0.72 -26.76
C ALA A 351 14.19 -1.20 -27.26
N ALA A 352 15.15 -0.28 -27.45
CA ALA A 352 16.52 -0.63 -27.83
C ALA A 352 17.24 -1.50 -26.77
N MET A 353 16.97 -1.30 -25.47
CA MET A 353 17.47 -2.18 -24.42
C MET A 353 16.79 -3.55 -24.42
N LEU A 354 15.48 -3.61 -24.64
CA LEU A 354 14.75 -4.88 -24.71
C LEU A 354 15.21 -5.76 -25.87
N LEU A 355 15.62 -5.16 -26.99
CA LEU A 355 16.21 -5.88 -28.12
C LEU A 355 17.56 -6.54 -27.80
N GLN A 356 18.24 -6.12 -26.73
CA GLN A 356 19.49 -6.75 -26.28
C GLN A 356 19.26 -8.01 -25.45
N VAL A 357 18.02 -8.27 -25.02
CA VAL A 357 17.68 -9.43 -24.19
C VAL A 357 17.58 -10.68 -25.08
N PRO A 358 18.38 -11.74 -24.83
CA PRO A 358 18.32 -12.97 -25.60
C PRO A 358 16.95 -13.64 -25.55
N LEU A 359 16.52 -14.30 -26.63
CA LEU A 359 15.24 -15.02 -26.69
C LEU A 359 15.09 -16.10 -25.59
N VAL A 360 16.20 -16.70 -25.18
CA VAL A 360 16.22 -17.68 -24.08
C VAL A 360 15.80 -17.04 -22.75
N GLU A 361 16.24 -15.80 -22.48
CA GLU A 361 15.86 -15.05 -21.27
C GLU A 361 14.36 -14.71 -21.28
N TRP A 362 13.78 -14.41 -22.44
CA TRP A 362 12.33 -14.26 -22.56
C TRP A 362 11.57 -15.55 -22.22
N GLY A 363 12.12 -16.72 -22.56
CA GLY A 363 11.60 -18.01 -22.13
C GLY A 363 11.63 -18.16 -20.60
N TRP A 364 12.75 -17.81 -19.96
CA TRP A 364 12.88 -17.82 -18.50
C TRP A 364 11.93 -16.84 -17.81
N ILE A 365 11.73 -15.64 -18.38
CA ILE A 365 10.74 -14.67 -17.90
C ILE A 365 9.33 -15.27 -17.95
N GLY A 366 8.97 -15.95 -19.04
CA GLY A 366 7.66 -16.60 -19.18
C GLY A 366 7.43 -17.70 -18.14
N VAL A 367 8.43 -18.57 -17.93
CA VAL A 367 8.38 -19.62 -16.91
C VAL A 367 8.34 -19.03 -15.49
N GLY A 368 9.17 -18.01 -15.22
CA GLY A 368 9.20 -17.30 -13.95
C GLY A 368 7.87 -16.63 -13.64
N LEU A 369 7.27 -15.94 -14.62
CA LEU A 369 5.96 -15.31 -14.49
C LEU A 369 4.88 -16.33 -14.15
N LEU A 370 4.84 -17.47 -14.85
CA LEU A 370 3.87 -18.53 -14.57
C LEU A 370 4.07 -19.12 -13.18
N ALA A 371 5.31 -19.39 -12.77
CA ALA A 371 5.61 -19.93 -11.44
C ALA A 371 5.17 -18.96 -10.33
N THR A 372 5.47 -17.67 -10.47
CA THR A 372 5.01 -16.64 -9.53
C THR A 372 3.48 -16.54 -9.51
N LEU A 373 2.83 -16.51 -10.68
CA LEU A 373 1.37 -16.45 -10.78
C LEU A 373 0.70 -17.64 -10.06
N LEU A 374 1.22 -18.85 -10.25
CA LEU A 374 0.70 -20.05 -9.58
C LEU A 374 0.84 -19.96 -8.06
N ARG A 375 1.96 -19.43 -7.54
CA ARG A 375 2.13 -19.19 -6.10
C ARG A 375 1.18 -18.13 -5.58
N VAL A 376 1.00 -17.03 -6.30
CA VAL A 376 0.04 -15.97 -5.95
C VAL A 376 -1.38 -16.54 -5.87
N ILE A 377 -1.80 -17.34 -6.85
CA ILE A 377 -3.11 -18.01 -6.84
C ILE A 377 -3.22 -19.00 -5.68
N ALA A 378 -2.20 -19.82 -5.43
CA ALA A 378 -2.20 -20.76 -4.32
C ALA A 378 -2.31 -20.04 -2.96
N ALA A 379 -1.54 -18.97 -2.76
CA ALA A 379 -1.60 -18.15 -1.56
C ALA A 379 -2.99 -17.54 -1.37
N LEU A 380 -3.60 -17.03 -2.44
CA LEU A 380 -4.94 -16.45 -2.39
C LEU A 380 -6.01 -17.50 -2.07
N VAL A 381 -5.96 -18.69 -2.68
CA VAL A 381 -6.93 -19.76 -2.42
C VAL A 381 -6.86 -20.21 -0.97
N ILE A 382 -5.66 -20.46 -0.45
CA ILE A 382 -5.46 -20.85 0.96
C ILE A 382 -5.94 -19.72 1.88
N THR A 383 -5.61 -18.47 1.57
CA THR A 383 -6.09 -17.30 2.30
C THR A 383 -7.61 -17.28 2.38
N LEU A 384 -8.30 -17.35 1.24
CA LEU A 384 -9.77 -17.31 1.18
C LEU A 384 -10.39 -18.47 1.97
N ALA A 385 -9.81 -19.67 1.86
CA ALA A 385 -10.34 -20.88 2.49
C ALA A 385 -10.48 -20.77 4.01
N TRP A 386 -9.51 -20.14 4.70
CA TRP A 386 -9.55 -20.02 6.15
C TRP A 386 -10.09 -18.66 6.63
N THR A 387 -9.75 -17.57 5.93
CA THR A 387 -10.14 -16.22 6.36
C THR A 387 -11.63 -15.95 6.20
N ILE A 388 -12.31 -16.56 5.23
CA ILE A 388 -13.76 -16.39 5.07
C ILE A 388 -14.50 -16.97 6.29
N PRO A 389 -14.33 -18.25 6.67
CA PRO A 389 -14.95 -18.80 7.87
C PRO A 389 -14.60 -18.04 9.16
N VAL A 390 -13.32 -17.74 9.38
CA VAL A 390 -12.85 -17.07 10.60
C VAL A 390 -13.35 -15.63 10.65
N GLY A 391 -13.27 -14.90 9.55
CA GLY A 391 -13.74 -13.52 9.46
C GLY A 391 -15.24 -13.40 9.67
N VAL A 392 -16.04 -14.33 9.14
CA VAL A 392 -17.48 -14.39 9.42
C VAL A 392 -17.76 -14.70 10.88
N ALA A 393 -17.03 -15.66 11.47
CA ALA A 393 -17.19 -15.99 12.88
C ALA A 393 -16.87 -14.80 13.79
N ILE A 394 -15.82 -14.04 13.48
CA ILE A 394 -15.45 -12.83 14.22
C ILE A 394 -16.47 -11.70 13.99
N GLY A 395 -16.81 -11.40 12.74
CA GLY A 395 -17.70 -10.26 12.41
C GLY A 395 -19.17 -10.46 12.78
N THR A 396 -19.62 -11.70 13.00
CA THR A 396 -21.00 -11.99 13.44
C THR A 396 -21.14 -12.26 14.94
N ASN A 397 -20.04 -12.36 15.70
CA ASN A 397 -20.05 -12.69 17.12
C ASN A 397 -19.15 -11.76 17.94
N GLU A 398 -19.77 -10.85 18.68
CA GLU A 398 -19.10 -9.85 19.52
C GLU A 398 -18.17 -10.46 20.58
N ARG A 399 -18.52 -11.63 21.14
CA ARG A 399 -17.67 -12.30 22.13
C ARG A 399 -16.36 -12.76 21.51
N LEU A 400 -16.42 -13.30 20.29
CA LEU A 400 -15.24 -13.71 19.53
C LEU A 400 -14.42 -12.50 19.12
N ALA A 401 -15.08 -11.42 18.65
CA ALA A 401 -14.41 -10.18 18.27
C ALA A 401 -13.59 -9.59 19.43
N ARG A 402 -14.16 -9.51 20.64
CA ARG A 402 -13.46 -8.95 21.81
C ARG A 402 -12.14 -9.67 22.16
N TRP A 403 -12.06 -10.98 21.92
CA TRP A 403 -10.86 -11.77 22.23
C TRP A 403 -9.91 -11.91 21.04
N LEU A 404 -10.43 -12.20 19.85
CA LEU A 404 -9.61 -12.50 18.68
C LEU A 404 -9.15 -11.24 17.94
N GLN A 405 -9.93 -10.17 17.92
CA GLN A 405 -9.57 -8.97 17.16
C GLN A 405 -8.26 -8.31 17.66
N PRO A 406 -8.00 -8.19 18.98
CA PRO A 406 -6.70 -7.71 19.47
C PRO A 406 -5.54 -8.63 19.03
N VAL A 407 -5.72 -9.95 19.11
CA VAL A 407 -4.69 -10.92 18.69
C VAL A 407 -4.42 -10.81 17.20
N VAL A 408 -5.46 -10.72 16.38
CA VAL A 408 -5.36 -10.54 14.93
C VAL A 408 -4.68 -9.21 14.58
N GLN A 409 -4.99 -8.12 15.28
CA GLN A 409 -4.33 -6.83 15.06
C GLN A 409 -2.82 -6.90 15.34
N VAL A 410 -2.44 -7.50 16.47
CA VAL A 410 -1.03 -7.67 16.82
C VAL A 410 -0.34 -8.59 15.81
N ALA A 411 -0.91 -9.74 15.48
CA ALA A 411 -0.33 -10.67 14.51
C ALA A 411 -0.19 -10.05 13.11
N ALA A 412 -1.19 -9.29 12.66
CA ALA A 412 -1.16 -8.58 11.37
C ALA A 412 -0.17 -7.43 11.32
N SER A 413 0.18 -6.87 12.48
CA SER A 413 1.14 -5.77 12.57
C SER A 413 2.59 -6.23 12.44
N VAL A 414 2.88 -7.52 12.66
CA VAL A 414 4.23 -8.08 12.50
C VAL A 414 4.53 -8.29 11.01
N PRO A 415 5.63 -7.72 10.48
CA PRO A 415 5.94 -7.81 9.07
C PRO A 415 6.35 -9.23 8.71
N ALA A 416 5.70 -9.80 7.70
CA ALA A 416 5.98 -11.17 7.27
C ALA A 416 7.47 -11.38 6.91
N THR A 417 8.12 -10.36 6.33
CA THR A 417 9.55 -10.39 5.98
C THR A 417 10.46 -10.48 7.19
N ALA A 418 10.10 -9.90 8.33
CA ALA A 418 10.89 -10.03 9.55
C ALA A 418 10.86 -11.45 10.13
N LEU A 419 9.74 -12.16 9.92
CA LEU A 419 9.60 -13.56 10.32
C LEU A 419 10.20 -14.52 9.28
N PHE A 420 10.49 -14.05 8.07
CA PHE A 420 10.93 -14.89 6.98
C PHE A 420 12.25 -15.66 7.25
N PRO A 421 13.30 -15.06 7.84
CA PRO A 421 14.51 -15.82 8.19
C PRO A 421 14.23 -16.98 9.14
N VAL A 422 13.29 -16.81 10.07
CA VAL A 422 12.88 -17.86 11.03
C VAL A 422 12.09 -18.96 10.32
N VAL A 423 11.17 -18.58 9.42
CA VAL A 423 10.41 -19.53 8.60
C VAL A 423 11.34 -20.31 7.68
N LEU A 424 12.30 -19.65 7.05
CA LEU A 424 13.31 -20.28 6.20
C LEU A 424 14.16 -21.27 7.00
N LEU A 425 14.64 -20.88 8.19
CA LEU A 425 15.37 -21.76 9.11
C LEU A 425 14.62 -23.05 9.43
N ALA A 426 13.31 -22.96 9.63
CA ALA A 426 12.48 -24.13 9.94
C ALA A 426 12.23 -25.03 8.72
N LEU A 427 12.22 -24.46 7.51
CA LEU A 427 11.76 -25.14 6.30
C LEU A 427 12.87 -25.51 5.31
N LEU A 428 14.09 -24.99 5.48
CA LEU A 428 15.24 -25.36 4.65
C LEU A 428 15.52 -26.87 4.66
N ALA A 429 15.23 -27.55 5.77
CA ALA A 429 15.38 -29.01 5.89
C ALA A 429 14.22 -29.82 5.29
N ALA A 430 13.13 -29.19 4.84
CA ALA A 430 11.96 -29.87 4.30
C ALA A 430 12.01 -29.98 2.76
N PRO A 431 11.40 -31.03 2.15
CA PRO A 431 11.27 -31.13 0.70
C PRO A 431 10.52 -29.92 0.12
N GLY A 432 11.14 -29.23 -0.84
CA GLY A 432 10.58 -27.99 -1.42
C GLY A 432 10.82 -26.73 -0.59
N GLY A 433 11.74 -26.76 0.37
CA GLY A 433 11.98 -25.74 1.41
C GLY A 433 11.74 -24.29 1.02
N LEU A 434 12.47 -23.74 0.05
CA LEU A 434 12.30 -22.32 -0.34
C LEU A 434 10.96 -22.05 -1.03
N ALA A 435 10.43 -22.97 -1.85
CA ALA A 435 9.14 -22.76 -2.52
C ALA A 435 7.99 -22.73 -1.51
N VAL A 436 8.05 -23.58 -0.47
CA VAL A 436 7.08 -23.59 0.64
C VAL A 436 7.26 -22.36 1.53
N ALA A 437 8.50 -22.00 1.86
CA ALA A 437 8.79 -20.78 2.62
C ALA A 437 8.31 -19.53 1.89
N ALA A 438 8.51 -19.46 0.56
CA ALA A 438 8.03 -18.36 -0.27
C ALA A 438 6.50 -18.26 -0.25
N LEU A 439 5.80 -19.39 -0.38
CA LEU A 439 4.34 -19.44 -0.29
C LEU A 439 3.85 -19.00 1.10
N LEU A 440 4.50 -19.44 2.18
CA LEU A 440 4.15 -19.03 3.54
C LEU A 440 4.42 -17.54 3.78
N LEU A 441 5.51 -17.00 3.24
CA LEU A 441 5.78 -15.56 3.31
C LEU A 441 4.68 -14.77 2.62
N MET A 442 4.29 -15.19 1.41
CA MET A 442 3.16 -14.59 0.69
C MET A 442 1.89 -14.67 1.53
N LEU A 443 1.54 -15.85 2.08
CA LEU A 443 0.36 -16.05 2.92
C LEU A 443 0.32 -15.12 4.13
N MET A 444 1.43 -15.02 4.84
CA MET A 444 1.57 -14.15 6.01
C MET A 444 1.38 -12.67 5.65
N GLY A 445 1.75 -12.27 4.42
CA GLY A 445 1.50 -10.93 3.90
C GLY A 445 0.05 -10.73 3.42
N THR A 446 -0.55 -11.71 2.75
CA THR A 446 -1.83 -11.53 2.03
C THR A 446 -3.06 -11.75 2.90
N GLN A 447 -2.96 -12.61 3.92
CA GLN A 447 -4.13 -13.11 4.64
C GLN A 447 -4.89 -12.04 5.42
N TRP A 448 -4.18 -11.05 5.95
CA TRP A 448 -4.77 -10.00 6.78
C TRP A 448 -5.68 -9.07 5.96
N TYR A 449 -5.33 -8.81 4.70
CA TYR A 449 -6.16 -8.01 3.78
C TYR A 449 -7.54 -8.64 3.58
N VAL A 450 -7.59 -9.94 3.31
CA VAL A 450 -8.87 -10.66 3.15
C VAL A 450 -9.61 -10.75 4.48
N LEU A 451 -8.91 -11.13 5.56
CA LEU A 451 -9.54 -11.32 6.87
C LEU A 451 -10.23 -10.04 7.36
N PHE A 452 -9.55 -8.89 7.33
CA PHE A 452 -10.15 -7.63 7.79
C PHE A 452 -11.34 -7.20 6.93
N ASN A 453 -11.26 -7.37 5.61
CA ASN A 453 -12.38 -7.06 4.72
C ASN A 453 -13.59 -7.97 5.00
N VAL A 454 -13.36 -9.27 5.22
CA VAL A 454 -14.44 -10.21 5.57
C VAL A 454 -15.05 -9.88 6.93
N ILE A 455 -14.24 -9.54 7.95
CA ILE A 455 -14.74 -9.12 9.27
C ILE A 455 -15.64 -7.89 9.11
N ALA A 456 -15.17 -6.87 8.39
CA ALA A 456 -15.93 -5.64 8.14
C ALA A 456 -17.25 -5.94 7.41
N GLY A 457 -17.21 -6.75 6.35
CA GLY A 457 -18.41 -7.13 5.61
C GLY A 457 -19.41 -7.93 6.45
N ALA A 458 -18.93 -8.85 7.29
CA ALA A 458 -19.78 -9.68 8.15
C ALA A 458 -20.44 -8.85 9.27
N ALA A 459 -19.72 -7.88 9.82
CA ALA A 459 -20.23 -6.93 10.80
C ALA A 459 -21.29 -5.99 10.20
N ALA A 460 -21.09 -5.58 8.94
CA ALA A 460 -21.99 -4.67 8.22
C ALA A 460 -23.33 -5.30 7.79
N ILE A 461 -23.50 -6.63 7.90
CA ILE A 461 -24.78 -7.30 7.57
C ILE A 461 -25.86 -6.80 8.56
N PRO A 462 -26.95 -6.16 8.07
CA PRO A 462 -28.03 -5.65 8.91
C PRO A 462 -28.62 -6.71 9.83
N GLN A 463 -28.94 -6.32 11.07
CA GLN A 463 -29.54 -7.23 12.05
C GLN A 463 -30.91 -7.75 11.59
N ASP A 464 -31.70 -6.93 10.90
CA ASP A 464 -33.01 -7.31 10.37
C ASP A 464 -32.94 -8.50 9.41
N LEU A 465 -31.92 -8.53 8.53
CA LEU A 465 -31.70 -9.66 7.62
C LEU A 465 -31.25 -10.92 8.37
N LYS A 466 -30.45 -10.76 9.44
CA LYS A 466 -30.04 -11.88 10.30
C LYS A 466 -31.24 -12.46 11.05
N TYR A 467 -32.12 -11.62 11.58
CA TYR A 467 -33.35 -12.05 12.27
C TYR A 467 -34.36 -12.65 11.30
N THR A 468 -34.56 -12.05 10.13
CA THR A 468 -35.44 -12.59 9.08
C THR A 468 -34.99 -13.98 8.65
N ALA A 469 -33.68 -14.18 8.42
CA ALA A 469 -33.13 -15.49 8.10
C ALA A 469 -33.38 -16.52 9.22
N ALA A 470 -33.30 -16.12 10.48
CA ALA A 470 -33.61 -16.98 11.62
C ALA A 470 -35.10 -17.30 11.73
N LEU A 471 -35.97 -16.31 11.49
CA LEU A 471 -37.42 -16.42 11.57
C LEU A 471 -37.99 -17.29 10.43
N LEU A 472 -37.38 -17.24 9.25
CA LEU A 472 -37.66 -18.14 8.12
C LEU A 472 -37.11 -19.57 8.33
N GLY A 473 -36.39 -19.82 9.44
CA GLY A 473 -35.87 -21.15 9.75
C GLY A 473 -34.74 -21.62 8.84
N LEU A 474 -34.02 -20.71 8.18
CA LEU A 474 -32.94 -21.09 7.25
C LEU A 474 -31.86 -21.89 7.97
N GLY A 475 -31.55 -23.08 7.44
CA GLY A 475 -30.46 -23.91 7.95
C GLY A 475 -29.09 -23.24 7.81
N ARG A 476 -28.05 -23.75 8.49
CA ARG A 476 -26.71 -23.14 8.44
C ARG A 476 -26.21 -22.95 7.01
N TRP A 477 -26.30 -23.99 6.17
CA TRP A 477 -25.85 -23.93 4.78
C TRP A 477 -26.67 -22.96 3.92
N GLU A 478 -27.99 -22.95 4.11
CA GLU A 478 -28.88 -22.03 3.40
C GLU A 478 -28.59 -20.58 3.79
N ARG A 479 -28.37 -20.30 5.08
CA ARG A 479 -27.95 -18.98 5.54
C ARG A 479 -26.61 -18.56 4.92
N TRP A 480 -25.66 -19.49 4.79
CA TRP A 480 -24.38 -19.23 4.11
C TRP A 480 -24.56 -18.85 2.64
N ARG A 481 -25.36 -19.61 1.91
CA ARG A 481 -25.58 -19.42 0.47
C ARG A 481 -26.49 -18.22 0.14
N THR A 482 -27.50 -17.96 0.96
CA THR A 482 -28.57 -16.99 0.66
C THR A 482 -28.30 -15.61 1.27
N LEU A 483 -27.65 -15.54 2.43
CA LEU A 483 -27.40 -14.27 3.14
C LEU A 483 -25.91 -13.93 3.22
N ILE A 484 -25.10 -14.82 3.80
CA ILE A 484 -23.73 -14.49 4.21
C ILE A 484 -22.80 -14.28 3.00
N LEU A 485 -22.66 -15.28 2.11
CA LEU A 485 -21.77 -15.15 0.94
C LEU A 485 -22.20 -14.04 -0.03
N PRO A 486 -23.50 -13.88 -0.36
CA PRO A 486 -23.96 -12.75 -1.16
C PRO A 486 -23.58 -11.39 -0.56
N ALA A 487 -23.86 -11.17 0.73
CA ALA A 487 -23.54 -9.91 1.41
C ALA A 487 -22.02 -9.64 1.51
N LEU A 488 -21.22 -10.70 1.66
CA LEU A 488 -19.76 -10.59 1.75
C LEU A 488 -19.06 -10.46 0.41
N PHE A 489 -19.73 -10.79 -0.70
CA PHE A 489 -19.06 -10.89 -2.00
C PHE A 489 -18.29 -9.62 -2.39
N PRO A 490 -18.82 -8.39 -2.24
CA PRO A 490 -18.06 -7.16 -2.52
C PRO A 490 -16.81 -7.02 -1.64
N PHE A 491 -16.90 -7.37 -0.35
CA PHE A 491 -15.79 -7.31 0.60
C PHE A 491 -14.73 -8.37 0.31
N ILE A 492 -15.14 -9.59 -0.06
CA ILE A 492 -14.23 -10.67 -0.47
C ILE A 492 -13.44 -10.24 -1.71
N VAL A 493 -14.11 -9.68 -2.72
CA VAL A 493 -13.44 -9.20 -3.94
C VAL A 493 -12.44 -8.08 -3.61
N THR A 494 -12.85 -7.12 -2.79
CA THR A 494 -11.98 -6.00 -2.35
C THR A 494 -10.74 -6.51 -1.60
N GLY A 495 -10.94 -7.41 -0.63
CA GLY A 495 -9.86 -8.04 0.12
C GLY A 495 -8.93 -8.89 -0.76
N ALA A 496 -9.49 -9.62 -1.72
CA ALA A 496 -8.72 -10.49 -2.61
C ALA A 496 -7.84 -9.71 -3.59
N ILE A 497 -8.30 -8.55 -4.07
CA ILE A 497 -7.53 -7.67 -4.97
C ILE A 497 -6.35 -7.04 -4.25
N THR A 498 -6.61 -6.49 -3.07
CA THR A 498 -5.58 -5.89 -2.21
C THR A 498 -4.55 -6.94 -1.78
N ALA A 499 -5.01 -8.13 -1.38
CA ALA A 499 -4.15 -9.28 -1.11
C ALA A 499 -3.28 -9.65 -2.31
N THR A 500 -3.85 -9.73 -3.51
CA THR A 500 -3.11 -10.11 -4.72
C THR A 500 -2.02 -9.08 -5.05
N GLY A 501 -2.31 -7.79 -4.94
CA GLY A 501 -1.30 -6.73 -5.10
C GLY A 501 -0.14 -6.85 -4.10
N GLY A 502 -0.45 -7.18 -2.84
CA GLY A 502 0.56 -7.52 -1.83
C GLY A 502 1.36 -8.77 -2.16
N ALA A 503 0.72 -9.82 -2.70
CA ALA A 503 1.35 -11.09 -3.05
C ALA A 503 2.42 -10.94 -4.15
N TRP A 504 2.12 -10.15 -5.19
CA TRP A 504 3.07 -9.86 -6.27
C TRP A 504 4.29 -9.11 -5.74
N ASN A 505 4.10 -8.11 -4.88
CA ASN A 505 5.22 -7.43 -4.23
C ASN A 505 6.01 -8.36 -3.30
N ALA A 506 5.32 -9.21 -2.57
CA ALA A 506 5.94 -10.19 -1.69
C ALA A 506 6.75 -11.23 -2.46
N SER A 507 6.38 -11.56 -3.71
CA SER A 507 7.10 -12.55 -4.50
C SER A 507 8.55 -12.18 -4.75
N ILE A 508 8.86 -10.90 -4.88
CA ILE A 508 10.23 -10.44 -5.17
C ILE A 508 11.17 -10.79 -4.00
N VAL A 509 10.68 -10.63 -2.76
CA VAL A 509 11.43 -10.96 -1.54
C VAL A 509 11.29 -12.44 -1.17
N ALA A 510 10.17 -13.07 -1.49
CA ALA A 510 9.92 -14.47 -1.17
C ALA A 510 10.74 -15.42 -2.06
N GLU A 511 10.99 -15.03 -3.31
CA GLU A 511 11.63 -15.89 -4.30
C GLU A 511 13.17 -15.83 -4.29
N HIS A 512 13.73 -14.89 -3.51
CA HIS A 512 15.16 -14.70 -3.32
C HIS A 512 15.50 -14.31 -1.88
N ILE A 513 16.43 -15.02 -1.25
CA ILE A 513 16.95 -14.68 0.08
C ILE A 513 18.42 -15.09 0.22
N SER A 514 19.20 -14.25 0.89
CA SER A 514 20.55 -14.59 1.37
C SER A 514 20.48 -14.99 2.84
N TYR A 515 21.02 -16.16 3.18
CA TYR A 515 21.06 -16.68 4.54
C TYR A 515 22.35 -17.47 4.76
N ALA A 516 23.04 -17.21 5.88
CA ALA A 516 24.31 -17.88 6.23
C ALA A 516 25.38 -17.84 5.11
N GLY A 517 25.47 -16.72 4.38
CA GLY A 517 26.41 -16.53 3.26
C GLY A 517 25.99 -17.20 1.95
N GLU A 518 24.91 -18.00 1.94
CA GLU A 518 24.39 -18.68 0.75
C GLU A 518 23.16 -17.94 0.21
N SER A 519 23.08 -17.80 -1.12
CA SER A 519 21.91 -17.19 -1.78
C SER A 519 20.98 -18.27 -2.30
N TYR A 520 19.76 -18.30 -1.77
CA TYR A 520 18.73 -19.24 -2.16
C TYR A 520 17.77 -18.60 -3.16
N TYR A 521 17.52 -19.29 -4.27
CA TYR A 521 16.60 -18.87 -5.33
C TYR A 521 15.57 -19.95 -5.61
N THR A 522 14.33 -19.54 -5.86
CA THR A 522 13.30 -20.40 -6.43
C THR A 522 12.89 -19.85 -7.80
N ILE A 523 12.42 -20.73 -8.68
CA ILE A 523 11.97 -20.35 -10.03
C ILE A 523 10.83 -19.33 -9.89
N GLY A 524 11.01 -18.11 -10.38
CA GLY A 524 10.01 -17.06 -10.25
C GLY A 524 10.45 -15.76 -10.92
N LEU A 525 9.50 -14.87 -11.19
CA LEU A 525 9.80 -13.58 -11.79
C LEU A 525 10.51 -12.66 -10.79
N GLY A 526 10.21 -12.80 -9.50
CA GLY A 526 10.87 -12.07 -8.42
C GLY A 526 12.35 -12.40 -8.30
N SER A 527 12.72 -13.67 -8.43
CA SER A 527 14.13 -14.09 -8.41
C SER A 527 14.92 -13.60 -9.62
N LEU A 528 14.29 -13.52 -10.81
CA LEU A 528 14.89 -12.91 -12.00
C LEU A 528 15.14 -11.41 -11.81
N ILE A 529 14.19 -10.67 -11.22
CA ILE A 529 14.35 -9.24 -10.90
C ILE A 529 15.48 -9.04 -9.89
N ALA A 530 15.51 -9.83 -8.82
CA ALA A 530 16.55 -9.75 -7.79
C ALA A 530 17.94 -10.05 -8.36
N ARG A 531 18.06 -11.14 -9.15
CA ARG A 531 19.31 -11.51 -9.81
C ARG A 531 19.77 -10.46 -10.81
N ALA A 532 18.89 -9.95 -11.66
CA ALA A 532 19.23 -8.91 -12.63
C ALA A 532 19.70 -7.61 -11.95
N THR A 533 19.14 -7.31 -10.77
CA THR A 533 19.55 -6.15 -9.95
C THR A 533 20.94 -6.36 -9.36
N ALA A 534 21.18 -7.53 -8.76
CA ALA A 534 22.47 -7.90 -8.17
C ALA A 534 23.59 -7.96 -9.24
N ASP A 535 23.31 -8.56 -10.40
CA ASP A 535 24.26 -8.70 -11.51
C ASP A 535 24.46 -7.39 -12.30
N GLY A 536 23.65 -6.34 -12.04
CA GLY A 536 23.65 -5.12 -12.84
C GLY A 536 23.17 -5.31 -14.28
N ASN A 537 22.42 -6.38 -14.57
CA ASN A 537 21.87 -6.68 -15.89
C ASN A 537 20.60 -5.86 -16.14
N TYR A 538 20.78 -4.58 -16.48
CA TYR A 538 19.66 -3.65 -16.70
C TYR A 538 18.69 -4.04 -17.82
N PRO A 539 19.12 -4.61 -18.98
CA PRO A 539 18.19 -5.12 -19.99
C PRO A 539 17.23 -6.20 -19.44
N LEU A 540 17.77 -7.19 -18.72
CA LEU A 540 16.96 -8.24 -18.10
C LEU A 540 16.05 -7.69 -17.01
N LEU A 541 16.56 -6.76 -16.18
CA LEU A 541 15.77 -6.09 -15.15
C LEU A 541 14.56 -5.37 -15.75
N LEU A 542 14.77 -4.60 -16.83
CA LEU A 542 13.70 -3.90 -17.54
C LEU A 542 12.68 -4.89 -18.12
N ALA A 543 13.13 -5.96 -18.77
CA ALA A 543 12.26 -6.96 -19.38
C ALA A 543 11.40 -7.72 -18.35
N ALA A 544 12.01 -8.18 -17.25
CA ALA A 544 11.31 -8.87 -16.17
C ALA A 544 10.29 -7.95 -15.47
N THR A 545 10.69 -6.70 -15.21
CA THR A 545 9.82 -5.69 -14.56
C THR A 545 8.61 -5.35 -15.43
N LEU A 546 8.81 -5.09 -16.72
CA LEU A 546 7.71 -4.79 -17.64
C LEU A 546 6.77 -6.00 -17.79
N SER A 547 7.32 -7.22 -17.85
CA SER A 547 6.52 -8.45 -17.88
C SER A 547 5.63 -8.58 -16.64
N MET A 548 6.15 -8.23 -15.46
CA MET A 548 5.37 -8.23 -14.21
C MET A 548 4.25 -7.19 -14.23
N VAL A 549 4.58 -5.93 -14.58
CA VAL A 549 3.61 -4.83 -14.66
C VAL A 549 2.48 -5.18 -15.65
N LEU A 550 2.82 -5.70 -16.82
CA LEU A 550 1.85 -6.11 -17.83
C LEU A 550 0.97 -7.27 -17.34
N ALA A 551 1.54 -8.26 -16.65
CA ALA A 551 0.78 -9.38 -16.11
C ALA A 551 -0.20 -8.95 -15.01
N VAL A 552 0.24 -8.11 -14.07
CA VAL A 552 -0.60 -7.56 -13.00
C VAL A 552 -1.73 -6.71 -13.59
N ALA A 553 -1.40 -5.80 -14.52
CA ALA A 553 -2.39 -4.98 -15.21
C ALA A 553 -3.40 -5.82 -16.00
N ALA A 554 -2.94 -6.87 -16.68
CA ALA A 554 -3.82 -7.81 -17.40
C ALA A 554 -4.74 -8.57 -16.43
N LEU A 555 -4.22 -9.05 -15.31
CA LEU A 555 -5.01 -9.75 -14.27
C LEU A 555 -6.09 -8.83 -13.68
N ASN A 556 -5.71 -7.60 -13.31
CA ASN A 556 -6.63 -6.56 -12.83
C ASN A 556 -7.76 -6.29 -13.84
N ARG A 557 -7.42 -6.21 -15.12
CA ARG A 557 -8.40 -5.93 -16.17
C ARG A 557 -9.31 -7.11 -16.48
N VAL A 558 -8.75 -8.30 -16.68
CA VAL A 558 -9.47 -9.45 -17.24
C VAL A 558 -10.26 -10.18 -16.16
N PHE A 559 -9.70 -10.29 -14.95
CA PHE A 559 -10.28 -11.05 -13.86
C PHE A 559 -10.98 -10.15 -12.85
N TRP A 560 -10.23 -9.27 -12.19
CA TRP A 560 -10.74 -8.51 -11.04
C TRP A 560 -11.88 -7.56 -11.38
N ARG A 561 -11.77 -6.85 -12.51
CA ARG A 561 -12.85 -5.98 -12.98
C ARG A 561 -14.15 -6.70 -13.30
N ARG A 562 -14.10 -7.97 -13.73
CA ARG A 562 -15.33 -8.75 -13.98
C ARG A 562 -16.01 -9.10 -12.66
N LEU A 563 -15.24 -9.49 -11.65
CA LEU A 563 -15.76 -9.79 -10.32
C LEU A 563 -16.34 -8.55 -9.63
N TYR A 564 -15.70 -7.39 -9.77
CA TYR A 564 -16.25 -6.14 -9.23
C TYR A 564 -17.61 -5.78 -9.83
N ARG A 565 -17.73 -5.82 -11.17
CA ARG A 565 -19.03 -5.54 -11.81
C ARG A 565 -20.13 -6.50 -11.34
N LEU A 566 -19.78 -7.77 -11.18
CA LEU A 566 -20.71 -8.75 -10.62
C LEU A 566 -21.12 -8.41 -9.18
N ALA A 567 -20.19 -7.89 -8.37
CA ALA A 567 -20.46 -7.45 -7.00
C ALA A 567 -21.43 -6.26 -6.98
N GLU A 568 -21.22 -5.30 -7.86
CA GLU A 568 -22.02 -4.08 -7.95
C GLU A 568 -23.43 -4.34 -8.50
N ASP A 569 -23.54 -5.15 -9.55
CA ASP A 569 -24.81 -5.38 -10.26
C ASP A 569 -25.76 -6.33 -9.51
N ARG A 570 -25.23 -7.29 -8.75
CA ARG A 570 -26.02 -8.41 -8.21
C ARG A 570 -26.08 -8.49 -6.69
N PHE A 571 -25.12 -7.88 -5.99
CA PHE A 571 -24.94 -8.08 -4.55
C PHE A 571 -25.00 -6.77 -3.74
N ARG A 572 -25.45 -5.66 -4.34
CA ARG A 572 -25.80 -4.46 -3.56
C ARG A 572 -27.01 -4.75 -2.68
N MET A 573 -26.86 -4.48 -1.40
CA MET A 573 -27.94 -4.53 -0.42
C MET A 573 -28.58 -3.14 -0.30
N GLU A 574 -29.16 -2.67 -1.42
CA GLU A 574 -30.09 -1.53 -1.45
C GLU A 574 -31.53 -2.03 -1.61
#